data_AF-A0A975B6C8-F1
#
_entry.id   AF-A0A975B6C8-F1
#
_cell.length_a   1.000
_cell.length_b   1.000
_cell.length_c   1.000
_cell.angle_alpha   90.00
_cell.angle_beta   90.00
_cell.angle_gamma   90.00
#
_symmetry.space_group_name_H-M   'P 1'
#
loop_
_entity.id
_entity.type
_entity.pdbx_description
1 polymer ?
#
loop_
_entity_poly.entity_id
_entity_poly.type
_entity_poly.pdbx_seq_one_letter_code
_entity_poly.pdbx_strand_id
1 'polypeptide(L)'
;MKKQSIADRLLKLAAGRCPIHGIWMPQVDTWYYADTGKRYFRFEEPEDEKIYTIVECPWNNCGIQAKAFSNNGPWELTEKWKYLLYDPENKIIQFPKHKIKGRFS
;
A
#
# COMPACT_ATOMS: atom_id res chain seq x y z
N MET A 1 22.48 3.85 -3.38
CA MET A 1 21.02 3.95 -3.65
C MET A 1 20.64 5.41 -3.84
N LYS A 2 19.98 5.78 -4.95
CA LYS A 2 19.47 7.14 -5.17
C LYS A 2 18.40 7.44 -4.10
N LYS A 3 18.48 8.58 -3.40
CA LYS A 3 17.43 8.98 -2.43
C LYS A 3 16.10 9.05 -3.17
N GLN A 4 15.17 8.15 -2.86
CA GLN A 4 13.82 8.16 -3.42
C GLN A 4 12.98 9.20 -2.66
N SER A 5 12.26 10.04 -3.40
CA SER A 5 11.33 11.00 -2.80
C SER A 5 10.13 10.27 -2.21
N ILE A 6 9.44 10.91 -1.27
CA ILE A 6 8.21 10.35 -0.70
C ILE A 6 7.12 10.21 -1.78
N ALA A 7 7.06 11.14 -2.75
CA ALA A 7 6.15 11.02 -3.89
C ALA A 7 6.39 9.73 -4.71
N ASP A 8 7.66 9.35 -4.93
CA ASP A 8 8.01 8.10 -5.63
C ASP A 8 7.59 6.86 -4.81
N ARG A 9 7.75 6.94 -3.48
CA ARG A 9 7.29 5.89 -2.55
C ARG A 9 5.77 5.72 -2.56
N LEU A 10 5.02 6.83 -2.58
CA LEU A 10 3.57 6.83 -2.68
C LEU A 10 3.09 6.25 -4.01
N LEU A 11 3.71 6.62 -5.13
CA LEU A 11 3.38 6.07 -6.44
C LEU A 11 3.60 4.55 -6.51
N LYS A 12 4.69 4.06 -5.92
CA LYS A 12 4.95 2.62 -5.83
C LYS A 12 3.90 1.91 -4.97
N LEU A 13 3.59 2.45 -3.80
CA LEU A 13 2.57 1.86 -2.92
C LEU A 13 1.20 1.83 -3.59
N ALA A 14 0.81 2.92 -4.26
CA ALA A 14 -0.44 3.00 -5.02
C ALA A 14 -0.53 1.99 -6.18
N ALA A 15 0.61 1.41 -6.60
CA ALA A 15 0.69 0.33 -7.58
C ALA A 15 0.88 -1.06 -6.94
N GLY A 16 0.71 -1.20 -5.62
CA GLY A 16 0.93 -2.45 -4.89
C GLY A 16 2.39 -2.89 -4.81
N ARG A 17 3.33 -1.94 -4.95
CA ARG A 17 4.78 -2.19 -4.97
C ARG A 17 5.45 -1.71 -3.70
N CYS A 18 6.55 -2.36 -3.35
CA CYS A 18 7.41 -1.98 -2.24
C CYS A 18 7.88 -0.52 -2.45
N PRO A 19 7.67 0.38 -1.48
CA PRO A 19 8.09 1.77 -1.59
C PRO A 19 9.60 1.95 -1.78
N ILE A 20 10.42 1.05 -1.23
CA ILE A 20 11.90 1.11 -1.32
C ILE A 20 12.40 0.47 -2.61
N HIS A 21 11.90 -0.72 -2.94
CA HIS A 21 12.45 -1.55 -4.01
C HIS A 21 11.72 -1.41 -5.35
N GLY A 22 10.47 -0.95 -5.32
CA GLY A 22 9.62 -0.84 -6.52
C GLY A 22 9.16 -2.19 -7.09
N ILE A 23 9.35 -3.30 -6.37
CA ILE A 23 8.89 -4.64 -6.76
C ILE A 23 7.49 -4.92 -6.21
N TRP A 24 6.76 -5.83 -6.86
CA TRP A 24 5.41 -6.23 -6.43
C TRP A 24 5.42 -6.93 -5.07
N MET A 25 4.43 -6.65 -4.23
CA MET A 25 4.28 -7.24 -2.90
C MET A 25 3.22 -8.35 -2.93
N PRO A 26 3.60 -9.64 -2.85
CA PRO A 26 2.65 -10.74 -2.73
C PRO A 26 1.88 -10.68 -1.41
N GLN A 27 0.66 -11.21 -1.45
CA GLN A 27 -0.10 -11.56 -0.26
C GLN A 27 0.67 -12.61 0.55
N VAL A 28 0.85 -12.33 1.84
CA VAL A 28 1.55 -13.23 2.79
C VAL A 28 0.65 -13.71 3.93
N ASP A 29 -0.59 -13.22 3.99
CA ASP A 29 -1.53 -13.57 5.05
C ASP A 29 -2.96 -13.74 4.50
N THR A 30 -3.89 -14.22 5.31
CA THR A 30 -5.31 -14.32 4.94
C THR A 30 -5.99 -12.94 4.90
N TRP A 31 -7.25 -12.90 4.47
CA TRP A 31 -8.07 -11.69 4.58
C TRP A 31 -8.60 -11.53 6.03
N TYR A 32 -8.52 -10.30 6.52
CA TYR A 32 -8.95 -9.81 7.82
C TYR A 32 -10.18 -8.93 7.64
N TYR A 33 -11.09 -8.97 8.61
CA TYR A 33 -12.32 -8.17 8.60
C TYR A 33 -12.21 -7.14 9.73
N ALA A 34 -12.34 -5.85 9.37
CA ALA A 34 -11.83 -4.73 10.16
C ALA A 34 -12.38 -4.62 11.59
N ASP A 35 -13.63 -5.03 11.85
CA ASP A 35 -14.26 -4.79 13.15
C ASP A 35 -14.06 -5.92 14.16
N THR A 36 -13.53 -7.06 13.74
CA THR A 36 -13.39 -8.22 14.61
C THR A 36 -11.95 -8.64 14.84
N GLY A 37 -11.01 -8.23 13.98
CA GLY A 37 -9.65 -8.75 13.97
C GLY A 37 -9.59 -10.27 13.74
N LYS A 38 -10.72 -10.88 13.37
CA LYS A 38 -10.87 -12.32 13.14
C LYS A 38 -10.51 -12.61 11.70
N ARG A 39 -9.88 -13.78 11.51
CA ARG A 39 -9.66 -14.38 10.19
C ARG A 39 -10.93 -15.13 9.82
N TYR A 40 -11.54 -14.80 8.70
CA TYR A 40 -12.65 -15.58 8.17
C TYR A 40 -12.21 -16.34 6.92
N PHE A 41 -12.86 -17.48 6.70
CA PHE A 41 -12.79 -18.19 5.43
C PHE A 41 -13.77 -17.56 4.45
N ARG A 42 -13.46 -17.68 3.15
CA ARG A 42 -13.98 -16.97 1.95
C ARG A 42 -15.51 -16.83 1.76
N PHE A 43 -16.37 -17.24 2.69
CA PHE A 43 -17.81 -17.41 2.46
C PHE A 43 -18.73 -16.68 3.44
N GLU A 44 -18.18 -15.96 4.42
CA GLU A 44 -18.96 -15.10 5.32
C GLU A 44 -18.54 -13.65 5.04
N GLU A 45 -19.29 -12.96 4.18
CA GLU A 45 -19.04 -11.57 3.79
C GLU A 45 -20.06 -10.65 4.48
N PRO A 46 -19.67 -9.89 5.51
CA PRO A 46 -20.46 -8.77 6.01
C PRO A 46 -20.39 -7.61 5.01
N GLU A 47 -21.53 -7.03 4.64
CA GLU A 47 -21.64 -5.96 3.62
C GLU A 47 -20.92 -4.65 3.99
N ASP A 48 -20.61 -4.43 5.27
CA ASP A 48 -20.09 -3.15 5.79
C ASP A 48 -18.68 -3.23 6.41
N GLU A 49 -18.03 -4.40 6.43
CA GLU A 49 -16.72 -4.56 7.08
C GLU A 49 -15.56 -4.36 6.08
N LYS A 50 -14.64 -3.43 6.39
CA LYS A 50 -13.43 -3.24 5.58
C LYS A 50 -12.56 -4.49 5.62
N ILE A 51 -12.53 -5.24 4.52
CA ILE A 51 -11.70 -6.43 4.39
C ILE A 51 -10.30 -6.01 3.93
N TYR A 52 -9.24 -6.51 4.59
CA TYR A 52 -7.87 -6.29 4.14
C TYR A 52 -7.01 -7.55 4.29
N THR A 53 -5.99 -7.70 3.47
CA THR A 53 -4.94 -8.71 3.66
C THR A 53 -3.58 -8.05 3.86
N ILE A 54 -2.60 -8.80 4.36
CA ILE A 54 -1.22 -8.32 4.47
C ILE A 54 -0.44 -8.75 3.23
N VAL A 55 0.19 -7.78 2.59
CA VAL A 55 1.18 -7.99 1.53
C VAL A 55 2.56 -7.59 2.03
N GLU A 56 3.58 -8.30 1.60
CA GLU A 56 4.97 -8.06 2.03
C GLU A 56 5.91 -7.97 0.83
N CYS A 57 6.96 -7.16 0.96
CA CYS A 57 8.05 -7.17 -0.01
C CYS A 57 8.78 -8.53 0.03
N PRO A 58 8.89 -9.26 -1.08
CA PRO A 58 9.50 -10.60 -1.09
C PRO A 58 11.03 -10.57 -0.93
N TRP A 59 11.63 -9.37 -0.91
CA TRP A 59 13.03 -9.23 -0.53
C TRP A 59 13.15 -9.14 0.99
N ASN A 60 13.76 -10.18 1.58
CA ASN A 60 14.02 -10.32 3.02
C ASN A 60 14.88 -9.19 3.63
N ASN A 61 15.43 -8.28 2.81
CA ASN A 61 16.27 -7.20 3.30
C ASN A 61 15.48 -5.98 3.83
N CYS A 62 14.20 -5.80 3.48
CA CYS A 62 13.39 -4.69 4.01
C CYS A 62 12.17 -5.12 4.84
N GLY A 63 11.54 -6.27 4.57
CA GLY A 63 10.39 -6.75 5.34
C GLY A 63 9.21 -5.77 5.39
N ILE A 64 9.08 -4.90 4.37
CA ILE A 64 8.00 -3.90 4.33
C ILE A 64 6.67 -4.60 4.12
N GLN A 65 5.71 -4.27 4.98
CA GLN A 65 4.37 -4.80 4.95
C GLN A 65 3.32 -3.70 4.75
N ALA A 66 2.30 -4.00 3.94
CA ALA A 66 1.15 -3.15 3.68
C ALA A 66 -0.15 -3.94 3.83
N LYS A 67 -1.23 -3.24 4.20
CA LYS A 67 -2.61 -3.70 4.09
C LYS A 67 -3.07 -3.48 2.65
N ALA A 68 -3.60 -4.52 2.02
CA ALA A 68 -4.27 -4.46 0.74
C ALA A 68 -5.76 -4.65 0.95
N PHE A 69 -6.59 -3.69 0.55
CA PHE A 69 -8.05 -3.76 0.70
C PHE A 69 -8.75 -4.38 -0.52
N SER A 70 -8.02 -4.56 -1.61
CA SER A 70 -8.44 -5.35 -2.78
C SER A 70 -7.20 -5.85 -3.52
N ASN A 71 -7.39 -6.73 -4.51
CA ASN A 71 -6.31 -7.14 -5.41
C ASN A 71 -5.72 -5.98 -6.23
N ASN A 72 -6.48 -4.89 -6.40
CA ASN A 72 -6.11 -3.71 -7.19
C ASN A 72 -5.93 -2.44 -6.34
N GLY A 73 -5.90 -2.58 -5.00
CA GLY A 73 -5.79 -1.47 -4.07
C GLY A 73 -7.14 -0.95 -3.56
N PRO A 74 -7.16 -0.01 -2.60
CA PRO A 74 -6.01 0.73 -2.10
C PRO A 74 -5.04 -0.12 -1.25
N TRP A 75 -3.80 0.34 -1.14
CA TRP A 75 -2.76 -0.22 -0.27
C TRP A 75 -2.30 0.81 0.75
N GLU A 76 -2.15 0.38 2.00
CA GLU A 76 -1.70 1.22 3.12
C GLU A 76 -0.57 0.56 3.87
N LEU A 77 0.53 1.27 4.14
CA LEU A 77 1.60 0.70 4.97
C LEU A 77 1.09 0.40 6.38
N THR A 78 1.57 -0.72 6.94
CA THR A 78 1.35 -1.02 8.35
C THR A 78 2.01 0.05 9.24
N GLU A 79 1.57 0.17 10.49
CA GLU A 79 2.02 1.23 11.40
C GLU A 79 3.53 1.28 11.57
N LYS A 80 4.17 0.10 11.61
CA LYS A 80 5.62 -0.04 11.66
C LYS A 80 6.34 0.70 10.53
N TRP A 81 5.75 0.77 9.34
CA TRP A 81 6.38 1.30 8.13
C TRP A 81 5.81 2.64 7.66
N LYS A 82 4.76 3.15 8.33
CA LYS A 82 4.12 4.43 7.99
C LYS A 82 5.12 5.57 7.85
N TYR A 83 6.15 5.63 8.71
CA TYR A 83 7.21 6.65 8.68
C TYR A 83 7.93 6.79 7.33
N LEU A 84 7.93 5.75 6.48
CA LEU A 84 8.52 5.82 5.14
C LEU A 84 7.80 6.84 4.23
N LEU A 85 6.57 7.20 4.58
CA LEU A 85 5.72 8.15 3.87
C LEU A 85 5.54 9.48 4.62
N TYR A 86 6.18 9.65 5.78
CA TYR A 86 6.16 10.91 6.51
C TYR A 86 7.46 11.68 6.27
N ASP A 87 7.32 12.98 6.05
CA ASP A 87 8.42 13.93 6.12
C ASP A 87 8.35 14.62 7.50
N PRO A 88 9.36 14.52 8.37
CA PRO A 88 9.38 15.25 9.63
C PRO A 88 9.35 16.78 9.44
N GLU A 89 9.63 17.30 8.25
CA GLU A 89 9.59 18.74 7.93
C GLU A 89 8.21 19.26 7.47
N ASN A 90 7.16 18.43 7.47
CA ASN A 90 5.78 18.89 7.28
C ASN A 90 5.52 19.70 5.98
N LYS A 91 6.21 19.38 4.88
CA LYS A 91 5.74 19.80 3.56
C LYS A 91 4.66 18.82 3.13
N ILE A 92 3.40 19.19 3.34
CA ILE A 92 2.22 18.55 2.73
C ILE A 92 2.60 18.22 1.28
N ILE A 93 2.82 16.94 1.00
CA ILE A 93 3.10 16.51 -0.36
C ILE A 93 1.77 16.63 -1.08
N GLN A 94 1.57 17.76 -1.74
CA GLN A 94 0.50 17.90 -2.71
C GLN A 94 0.68 16.75 -3.69
N PHE A 95 -0.31 15.85 -3.74
CA PHE A 95 -0.41 14.86 -4.80
C PHE A 95 -0.14 15.58 -6.12
N PRO A 96 0.84 15.13 -6.93
CA PRO A 96 0.97 15.69 -8.26
C PRO A 96 -0.34 15.41 -8.97
N LYS A 97 -1.16 16.46 -9.19
CA LYS A 97 -2.32 16.39 -10.07
C LYS A 97 -1.76 15.91 -11.40
N HIS A 98 -1.99 14.64 -11.74
CA HIS A 98 -1.64 14.14 -13.06
C HIS A 98 -2.32 15.07 -14.07
N LYS A 99 -1.51 15.85 -14.80
CA LYS A 99 -1.95 16.40 -16.07
C LYS A 99 -2.18 15.18 -16.96
N ILE A 100 -3.43 14.75 -17.06
CA ILE A 100 -3.89 13.89 -18.15
C ILE A 100 -3.55 14.68 -19.41
N LYS A 101 -2.40 14.36 -20.03
CA LYS A 101 -2.13 14.81 -21.39
C LYS A 101 -3.10 14.02 -22.26
N GLY A 102 -4.25 14.64 -22.54
CA GLY A 102 -5.13 14.23 -23.61
C GLY A 102 -4.29 14.06 -24.87
N ARG A 103 -4.22 12.83 -25.35
CA ARG A 103 -3.71 12.53 -26.67
C ARG A 103 -4.85 12.89 -27.61
N PHE A 104 -4.81 14.09 -28.17
CA PHE A 104 -5.58 14.41 -29.37
C PHE A 104 -5.14 13.44 -30.46
N SER A 105 -6.10 12.76 -31.05
CA SER A 105 -6.03 12.12 -32.37
C SER A 105 -7.33 12.45 -33.06
#